data_AF-A0A6B3FT01-F1
#
_entry.id   AF-A0A6B3FT01-F1
#
_cell.length_a   1.000
_cell.length_b   1.000
_cell.length_c   1.000
_cell.angle_alpha   90.00
_cell.angle_beta   90.00
_cell.angle_gamma   90.00
#
_symmetry.space_group_name_H-M   'P 1'
#
loop_
_entity.id
_entity.type
_entity.pdbx_description
1 polymer ?
#
loop_
_entity_poly.entity_id
_entity_poly.type
_entity_poly.pdbx_seq_one_letter_code
_entity_poly.pdbx_strand_id
1 'polypeptide(L)'
;GTTAAFSRESATLAANQGLYNGFMAAGLIWSLFASDPVRHQIQIFFLLCLVVAGVYGAVTVSRKILFVQAGPAALALTLVLVAG
;
A
#
# COMPACT_ATOMS: atom_id res chain seq x y z
N GLY A 1 7.92 -6.27 -23.30
CA GLY A 1 7.14 -5.10 -23.71
C GLY A 1 8.04 -3.91 -23.88
N THR A 2 8.64 -3.75 -25.06
CA THR A 2 9.54 -2.63 -25.38
C THR A 2 9.06 -1.83 -26.59
N THR A 3 7.87 -2.16 -27.12
CA THR A 3 7.25 -1.39 -28.20
C THR A 3 6.70 -0.07 -27.63
N ALA A 4 6.85 1.01 -28.40
CA ALA A 4 6.41 2.34 -27.98
C ALA A 4 4.90 2.41 -27.64
N ALA A 5 4.09 1.56 -28.26
CA ALA A 5 2.67 1.42 -27.94
C ALA A 5 2.45 0.85 -26.52
N PHE A 6 3.09 -0.27 -26.19
CA PHE A 6 2.99 -0.92 -24.87
C PHE A 6 3.48 -0.01 -23.74
N SER A 7 4.57 0.74 -23.97
CA SER A 7 5.09 1.69 -22.98
C SER A 7 4.13 2.85 -22.70
N ARG A 8 3.45 3.38 -23.74
CA ARG A 8 2.47 4.46 -23.57
C ARG A 8 1.25 4.01 -22.78
N GLU A 9 0.76 2.80 -23.04
CA GLU A 9 -0.39 2.24 -22.33
C GLU A 9 -0.03 1.88 -20.88
N SER A 10 1.15 1.28 -20.65
CA SER A 10 1.61 0.93 -19.31
C SER A 10 1.89 2.16 -18.44
N ALA A 11 2.24 3.30 -19.04
CA ALA A 11 2.55 4.53 -18.30
C ALA A 11 1.35 5.09 -17.53
N THR A 12 0.16 5.09 -18.14
CA THR A 12 -1.06 5.59 -17.49
C THR A 12 -1.51 4.67 -16.36
N LEU A 13 -1.43 3.34 -16.57
CA LEU A 13 -1.70 2.34 -15.54
C LEU A 13 -0.74 2.47 -14.35
N ALA A 14 0.57 2.61 -14.62
CA ALA A 14 1.58 2.81 -13.59
C ALA A 14 1.35 4.11 -12.81
N ALA A 15 0.96 5.19 -13.48
CA ALA A 15 0.63 6.46 -12.82
C ALA A 15 -0.58 6.32 -11.88
N ASN A 16 -1.66 5.67 -12.33
CA ASN A 16 -2.84 5.42 -11.49
C ASN A 16 -2.50 4.52 -10.29
N GLN A 17 -1.70 3.47 -10.50
CA GLN A 17 -1.23 2.61 -9.40
C GLN A 17 -0.39 3.40 -8.39
N GLY A 18 0.46 4.30 -8.86
CA GLY A 18 1.23 5.22 -8.03
C GLY A 18 0.33 6.16 -7.21
N LEU A 19 -0.71 6.74 -7.83
CA LEU A 19 -1.66 7.64 -7.16
C LEU A 19 -2.44 6.93 -6.05
N TYR A 20 -2.97 5.73 -6.31
CA TYR A 20 -3.68 4.95 -5.29
C TYR A 20 -2.80 4.63 -4.10
N ASN A 21 -1.57 4.15 -4.34
CA ASN A 21 -0.59 3.93 -3.27
C ASN A 21 -0.25 5.23 -2.53
N GLY A 22 -0.18 6.36 -3.25
CA GLY A 22 0.01 7.69 -2.69
C GLY A 22 -1.08 8.09 -1.70
N PHE A 23 -2.36 7.82 -2.01
CA PHE A 23 -3.47 8.07 -1.08
C PHE A 23 -3.35 7.23 0.20
N MET A 24 -2.92 5.98 0.08
CA MET A 24 -2.71 5.13 1.25
C MET A 24 -1.57 5.66 2.14
N ALA A 25 -0.47 6.08 1.51
CA ALA A 25 0.66 6.69 2.22
C ALA A 25 0.24 8.01 2.91
N ALA A 26 -0.55 8.84 2.24
CA ALA A 26 -1.09 10.07 2.81
C ALA A 26 -1.96 9.80 4.05
N GLY A 27 -2.80 8.76 4.02
CA GLY A 27 -3.57 8.31 5.18
C GLY A 27 -2.69 7.91 6.37
N LEU A 28 -1.63 7.14 6.13
CA LEU A 28 -0.68 6.76 7.19
C LEU A 28 0.13 7.95 7.72
N ILE A 29 0.56 8.87 6.86
CA ILE A 29 1.23 10.11 7.29
C ILE A 29 0.28 10.95 8.13
N TRP A 30 -0.98 11.09 7.73
CA TRP A 30 -1.98 11.82 8.49
C TRP A 30 -2.19 11.22 9.89
N SER A 31 -2.14 9.88 10.02
CA SER A 31 -2.24 9.22 11.33
C SER A 31 -1.17 9.67 12.33
N LEU A 32 -0.01 10.15 11.88
CA LEU A 32 1.05 10.65 12.75
C LEU A 32 0.61 11.90 13.54
N PHE A 33 -0.30 12.68 12.97
CA PHE A 33 -0.80 13.94 13.55
C PHE A 33 -2.18 13.80 14.22
N ALA A 34 -2.93 12.73 13.91
CA ALA A 34 -4.22 12.46 14.54
C ALA A 34 -4.06 12.05 16.01
N SER A 35 -5.08 12.27 16.84
CA SER A 35 -5.15 11.74 18.21
C SER A 35 -5.97 10.45 18.27
N ASP A 36 -5.81 9.68 19.34
CA ASP A 36 -6.64 8.49 19.55
C ASP A 36 -8.11 8.86 19.83
N PRO A 37 -9.07 8.03 19.36
CA PRO A 37 -8.89 6.72 18.72
C PRO A 37 -8.65 6.77 17.20
N VAL A 38 -8.70 7.96 16.59
CA VAL A 38 -8.66 8.13 15.13
C VAL A 38 -7.31 7.72 14.55
N ARG A 39 -6.20 8.04 15.24
CA ARG A 39 -4.85 7.57 14.88
C ARG A 39 -4.83 6.06 14.67
N HIS A 40 -5.21 5.30 15.70
CA HIS A 40 -5.19 3.84 15.69
C HIS A 40 -6.08 3.25 14.58
N GLN A 41 -7.30 3.79 14.41
CA GLN A 41 -8.23 3.33 13.36
C GLN A 41 -7.69 3.57 11.94
N ILE A 42 -7.10 4.73 11.68
CA ILE A 42 -6.51 5.06 10.37
C ILE A 42 -5.33 4.13 10.07
N GLN A 43 -4.44 3.92 11.04
CA GLN A 43 -3.28 3.03 10.89
C GLN A 43 -3.73 1.62 10.52
N ILE A 44 -4.66 1.04 11.27
CA ILE A 44 -5.18 -0.30 11.01
C ILE A 44 -5.82 -0.38 9.62
N PHE A 45 -6.72 0.56 9.30
CA PHE A 45 -7.45 0.53 8.03
C PHE A 45 -6.52 0.57 6.82
N PHE A 46 -5.58 1.52 6.79
CA PHE A 46 -4.67 1.64 5.65
C PHE A 46 -3.65 0.52 5.61
N LEU A 47 -3.09 0.07 6.73
CA LEU A 47 -2.16 -1.06 6.75
C LEU A 47 -2.83 -2.36 6.29
N LEU A 48 -4.07 -2.63 6.69
CA LEU A 48 -4.86 -3.76 6.18
C LEU A 48 -5.05 -3.65 4.67
N CYS A 49 -5.44 -2.48 4.17
CA CYS A 49 -5.59 -2.29 2.74
C CYS A 49 -4.25 -2.52 2.00
N LEU A 50 -3.10 -2.06 2.55
CA LEU A 50 -1.78 -2.31 1.97
C LEU A 50 -1.45 -3.80 1.92
N VAL A 51 -1.78 -4.57 2.98
CA VAL A 51 -1.57 -6.02 3.01
C VAL A 51 -2.39 -6.70 1.92
N VAL A 52 -3.70 -6.40 1.84
CA VAL A 52 -4.60 -7.00 0.84
C VAL A 52 -4.16 -6.66 -0.59
N ALA A 53 -3.90 -5.38 -0.87
CA ALA A 53 -3.43 -4.94 -2.17
C ALA A 53 -2.06 -5.55 -2.53
N GLY A 54 -1.16 -5.65 -1.55
CA GLY A 54 0.15 -6.26 -1.72
C GLY A 54 0.08 -7.76 -2.03
N VAL A 55 -0.78 -8.51 -1.34
CA VAL A 55 -1.00 -9.95 -1.61
C VAL A 55 -1.60 -10.12 -3.00
N TYR A 56 -2.63 -9.34 -3.34
CA TYR A 56 -3.25 -9.39 -4.67
C TYR A 56 -2.23 -9.05 -5.78
N GLY A 57 -1.45 -7.99 -5.59
CA GLY A 57 -0.38 -7.60 -6.51
C GLY A 57 0.73 -8.64 -6.63
N ALA A 58 1.07 -9.35 -5.54
CA ALA A 58 2.03 -10.43 -5.57
C ALA A 58 1.59 -11.62 -6.43
N VAL A 59 0.28 -11.93 -6.41
CA VAL A 59 -0.33 -12.99 -7.22
C VAL A 59 -0.47 -12.57 -8.69
N THR A 60 -0.83 -11.31 -8.96
CA THR A 60 -1.25 -10.87 -10.30
C THR A 60 -0.16 -10.15 -11.10
N VAL A 61 0.77 -9.45 -10.45
CA VAL A 61 1.76 -8.60 -11.12
C VAL A 61 3.18 -9.11 -10.92
N SER A 62 3.63 -9.26 -9.67
CA SER A 62 5.00 -9.71 -9.39
C SER A 62 5.17 -10.18 -7.95
N ARG A 63 5.75 -11.37 -7.76
CA ARG A 63 6.08 -11.91 -6.43
C ARG A 63 6.96 -10.98 -5.58
N LYS A 64 7.72 -10.06 -6.21
CA LYS A 64 8.51 -9.05 -5.50
C LYS A 64 7.64 -8.19 -4.57
N ILE A 65 6.39 -7.92 -4.95
CA ILE A 65 5.42 -7.10 -4.20
C ILE A 65 5.15 -7.71 -2.81
N LEU A 66 5.22 -9.03 -2.66
CA LEU A 66 5.09 -9.68 -1.37
C LEU A 66 6.15 -9.18 -0.38
N PHE A 67 7.39 -9.02 -0.83
CA PHE A 67 8.52 -8.65 0.03
C PHE A 67 8.69 -7.14 0.21
N VAL A 68 8.29 -6.34 -0.78
CA VAL A 68 8.46 -4.87 -0.72
C VAL A 68 7.22 -4.11 -0.26
N GLN A 69 6.04 -4.75 -0.22
CA GLN A 69 4.78 -4.11 0.16
C GLN A 69 4.01 -4.93 1.21
N ALA A 70 3.60 -6.16 0.88
CA ALA A 70 2.72 -6.93 1.76
C ALA A 70 3.39 -7.30 3.09
N GLY A 71 4.63 -7.79 3.05
CA GLY A 71 5.42 -8.17 4.22
C GLY A 71 5.66 -7.00 5.18
N PRO A 72 6.23 -5.87 4.72
CA PRO A 72 6.41 -4.69 5.57
C PRO A 72 5.10 -4.15 6.14
N ALA A 73 4.02 -4.12 5.34
CA ALA A 73 2.71 -3.67 5.81
C ALA A 73 2.12 -4.60 6.88
N ALA A 74 2.25 -5.93 6.72
CA ALA A 74 1.78 -6.90 7.69
C ALA A 74 2.57 -6.83 9.00
N LEU A 75 3.89 -6.63 8.91
CA LEU A 75 4.73 -6.40 10.08
C LEU A 75 4.30 -5.14 10.83
N ALA A 76 4.14 -4.02 10.11
CA ALA A 76 3.68 -2.76 10.71
C ALA A 76 2.28 -2.90 11.34
N LEU A 77 1.34 -3.58 10.67
CA LEU A 77 0.01 -3.83 11.20
C LEU A 77 0.08 -4.63 12.51
N THR A 78 0.89 -5.69 12.54
CA THR A 78 1.08 -6.51 13.73
C THR A 78 1.63 -5.68 14.89
N LEU A 79 2.61 -4.80 14.62
CA LEU A 79 3.17 -3.91 15.63
C LEU A 79 2.13 -2.92 16.17
N VAL A 80 1.30 -2.33 15.30
CA VAL A 80 0.21 -1.42 15.72
C VAL A 80 -0.80 -2.14 16.60
N LEU A 81 -1.22 -3.35 16.21
CA LEU A 81 -2.18 -4.15 16.98
C LEU A 81 -1.66 -4.56 18.36
N VAL A 82 -0.35 -4.83 18.47
CA VAL A 82 0.29 -5.20 19.74
C VAL A 82 0.58 -3.98 20.61
N ALA A 83 0.89 -2.83 20.02
CA ALA A 83 1.25 -1.62 20.73
C ALA A 83 0.08 -0.97 21.48
N GLY A 84 -1.16 -1.15 20.98
CA GLY A 84 -2.37 -0.54 21.56
C GLY A 84 -2.44 0.96 21.29
#